data_AF-A0AB39USN7-F1
#
_entry.id   AF-A0AB39USN7-F1
#
_cell.length_a   1.000
_cell.length_b   1.000
_cell.length_c   1.000
_cell.angle_alpha   90.00
_cell.angle_beta   90.00
_cell.angle_gamma   90.00
#
_symmetry.space_group_name_H-M   'P 1'
#
loop_
_entity.id
_entity.type
_entity.pdbx_description
1 polymer ?
#
loop_
_entity_poly.entity_id
_entity_poly.type
_entity_poly.pdbx_seq_one_letter_code
_entity_poly.pdbx_strand_id
1 'polypeptide(L)'
;MNTLKTLALSTLLTIGLTGTVLAHDQDRGPDFDRMADKLELTQEQRDAFIDIMKGQHEKRQAIMDSTREQMKALDDETRARLKNVLTEEQLARMERRRRGMDEGCDGPRREHMGERMGDHGPRWHD
;
A
#
# COMPACT_ATOMS: atom_id res chain seq x y z
N MET A 1 -48.19 26.51 -0.82
CA MET A 1 -46.83 27.09 -0.76
C MET A 1 -45.81 26.02 -1.13
N ASN A 2 -45.37 26.11 -2.38
CA ASN A 2 -44.10 25.72 -2.99
C ASN A 2 -43.14 24.77 -2.23
N THR A 3 -43.07 23.53 -2.74
CA THR A 3 -41.86 22.92 -3.34
C THR A 3 -40.48 23.33 -2.82
N LEU A 4 -39.86 22.47 -2.01
CA LEU A 4 -38.40 22.31 -1.92
C LEU A 4 -38.09 20.82 -1.71
N LYS A 5 -38.15 20.01 -2.77
CA LYS A 5 -36.96 19.47 -3.48
C LYS A 5 -36.05 18.68 -2.52
N THR A 6 -36.23 17.38 -2.36
CA THR A 6 -35.51 16.36 -3.18
C THR A 6 -34.20 16.90 -3.77
N LEU A 7 -33.15 16.91 -2.96
CA LEU A 7 -31.75 16.78 -3.34
C LEU A 7 -31.09 15.98 -2.20
N ALA A 8 -31.16 14.64 -2.19
CA ALA A 8 -30.27 13.80 -2.98
C ALA A 8 -28.86 14.41 -3.05
N LEU A 9 -28.11 14.32 -1.96
CA LEU A 9 -26.65 14.38 -2.00
C LEU A 9 -26.10 13.03 -1.57
N SER A 10 -26.39 12.06 -2.42
CA SER A 10 -25.59 10.85 -2.61
C SER A 10 -24.22 11.26 -3.14
N THR A 11 -23.25 11.46 -2.25
CA THR A 11 -21.84 11.27 -2.63
C THR A 11 -21.44 9.87 -2.22
N LEU A 12 -21.79 8.94 -3.11
CA LEU A 12 -21.18 7.63 -3.24
C LEU A 12 -19.69 7.88 -3.48
N LEU A 13 -18.90 7.92 -2.41
CA LEU A 13 -17.44 7.98 -2.53
C LEU A 13 -16.97 6.57 -2.91
N THR A 14 -16.98 6.29 -4.21
CA THR A 14 -16.32 5.14 -4.80
C THR A 14 -14.82 5.26 -4.54
N ILE A 15 -14.35 4.64 -3.46
CA ILE A 15 -12.91 4.42 -3.27
C ILE A 15 -12.50 3.27 -4.18
N GLY A 16 -12.25 3.60 -5.45
CA GLY A 16 -11.42 2.81 -6.33
C GLY A 16 -9.97 3.23 -6.12
N LEU A 17 -9.23 2.52 -5.28
CA LEU A 17 -7.77 2.64 -5.20
C LEU A 17 -7.14 1.25 -5.26
N THR A 18 -7.17 0.66 -6.46
CA THR A 18 -6.25 -0.43 -6.81
C THR A 18 -4.99 0.23 -7.39
N GLY A 19 -4.06 0.57 -6.50
CA GLY A 19 -2.73 1.05 -6.86
C GLY A 19 -1.72 0.47 -5.89
N THR A 20 -1.15 -0.69 -6.23
CA THR A 20 -0.03 -1.28 -5.49
C THR A 20 1.23 -0.49 -5.80
N VAL A 21 1.49 0.55 -5.00
CA VAL A 21 2.80 1.22 -4.97
C VAL A 21 3.65 0.48 -3.94
N LEU A 22 4.39 -0.54 -4.37
CA LEU A 22 5.45 -1.15 -3.56
C LEU A 22 6.69 -0.24 -3.63
N ALA A 23 6.68 0.82 -2.83
CA ALA A 23 7.89 1.55 -2.47
C ALA A 23 8.52 0.86 -1.26
N HIS A 24 9.65 0.19 -1.48
CA HIS A 24 10.49 -0.38 -0.43
C HIS A 24 11.32 0.76 0.17
N ASP A 25 10.75 1.43 1.19
CA ASP A 25 11.48 2.35 2.06
C ASP A 25 11.48 1.74 3.48
N GLN A 26 12.66 1.63 4.06
CA GLN A 26 12.92 0.89 5.30
C GLN A 26 12.33 1.65 6.49
N ASP A 27 11.49 0.97 7.28
CA ASP A 27 11.16 1.23 8.71
C ASP A 27 10.93 2.68 9.16
N ARG A 28 10.56 3.59 8.26
CA ARG A 28 10.03 4.89 8.62
C ARG A 28 8.52 4.81 8.50
N GLY A 29 7.84 4.82 9.64
CA GLY A 29 6.40 5.02 9.70
C GLY A 29 5.97 6.26 8.89
N PRO A 30 4.68 6.39 8.56
CA PRO A 30 4.19 7.48 7.74
C PRO A 30 4.59 8.86 8.31
N ASP A 31 5.20 9.67 7.45
CA ASP A 31 5.61 11.04 7.77
C ASP A 31 4.43 12.00 7.59
N PHE A 32 3.65 12.17 8.66
CA PHE A 32 2.45 13.03 8.67
C PHE A 32 2.79 14.51 8.59
N ASP A 33 3.95 14.93 9.09
CA ASP A 33 4.44 16.30 8.98
C ASP A 33 4.66 16.68 7.51
N ARG A 34 5.37 15.84 6.76
CA ARG A 34 5.56 16.04 5.31
C ARG A 34 4.24 16.01 4.54
N MET A 35 3.25 15.23 5.00
CA MET A 35 1.92 15.24 4.39
C MET A 35 1.17 16.54 4.66
N ALA A 36 1.22 17.05 5.89
CA ALA A 36 0.60 18.33 6.23
C ALA A 36 1.22 19.49 5.43
N ASP A 37 2.55 19.49 5.28
CA ASP A 37 3.26 20.53 4.53
C ASP A 37 2.88 20.49 3.03
N LYS A 38 2.74 19.30 2.43
CA LYS A 38 2.27 19.14 1.05
C LYS A 38 0.83 19.59 0.83
N LEU A 39 0.03 19.60 1.89
CA LEU A 39 -1.36 20.05 1.87
C LEU A 39 -1.48 21.54 2.23
N GLU A 40 -0.35 22.23 2.48
CA GLU A 40 -0.29 23.64 2.82
C GLU A 40 -1.21 24.01 4.00
N LEU A 41 -1.32 23.11 4.98
CA LEU A 41 -2.19 23.30 6.13
C LEU A 41 -1.71 24.46 7.01
N THR A 42 -2.64 25.24 7.56
CA THR A 42 -2.32 26.20 8.61
C THR A 42 -1.85 25.47 9.87
N GLN A 43 -1.18 26.17 10.80
CA GLN A 43 -0.67 25.55 12.02
C GLN A 43 -1.78 24.84 12.83
N GLU A 44 -2.95 25.47 12.98
CA GLU A 44 -4.09 24.89 13.69
C GLU A 44 -4.65 23.65 12.97
N GLN A 45 -4.70 23.67 11.63
CA GLN A 45 -5.13 22.51 10.83
C GLN A 45 -4.11 21.37 10.87
N ARG A 46 -2.82 21.70 10.91
CA ARG A 46 -1.70 20.76 10.95
C ARG A 46 -1.75 19.92 12.22
N ASP A 47 -1.96 20.55 13.37
CA ASP A 47 -2.02 19.83 14.65
C ASP A 47 -3.21 18.86 14.70
N ALA A 48 -4.40 19.33 14.27
CA ALA A 48 -5.59 18.48 14.19
C ALA A 48 -5.41 17.33 13.16
N PHE A 49 -4.80 17.61 12.02
CA PHE A 49 -4.53 16.61 10.98
C PHE A 49 -3.58 15.52 11.48
N ILE A 50 -2.47 15.92 12.10
CA ILE A 50 -1.45 14.97 12.60
C ILE A 50 -2.06 14.07 13.67
N ASP A 51 -2.84 14.62 14.59
CA ASP A 51 -3.50 13.84 15.65
C ASP A 51 -4.46 12.78 15.06
N ILE A 52 -5.32 13.19 14.11
CA ILE A 52 -6.24 12.28 13.41
C ILE A 52 -5.45 11.16 12.72
N MET A 53 -4.41 11.51 11.98
CA MET A 53 -3.65 10.55 11.18
C MET A 53 -2.87 9.56 12.05
N LYS A 54 -2.29 10.01 13.18
CA LYS A 54 -1.66 9.14 14.17
C LYS A 54 -2.67 8.16 14.76
N GLY A 55 -3.83 8.64 15.22
CA GLY A 55 -4.86 7.78 15.78
C GLY A 55 -5.39 6.75 14.77
N GLN A 56 -5.49 7.10 13.48
CA GLN A 56 -5.84 6.13 12.44
C GLN A 56 -4.73 5.13 12.14
N HIS A 57 -3.47 5.57 12.20
CA HIS A 57 -2.33 4.68 12.02
C HIS A 57 -2.25 3.62 13.11
N GLU A 58 -2.39 4.01 14.36
CA GLU A 58 -2.39 3.07 15.50
C GLU A 58 -3.51 2.03 15.39
N LYS A 59 -4.74 2.47 15.04
CA LYS A 59 -5.86 1.55 14.77
C LYS A 59 -5.54 0.58 13.65
N ARG A 60 -4.93 1.07 12.57
CA ARG A 60 -4.52 0.22 11.44
C ARG A 60 -3.47 -0.79 11.87
N GLN A 61 -2.46 -0.38 12.64
CA GLN A 61 -1.42 -1.29 13.14
C GLN A 61 -2.04 -2.40 14.00
N ALA A 62 -2.92 -2.05 14.94
CA ALA A 62 -3.61 -3.04 15.76
C ALA A 62 -4.42 -4.06 14.93
N ILE A 63 -5.10 -3.60 13.87
CA ILE A 63 -5.81 -4.48 12.94
C ILE A 63 -4.83 -5.38 12.17
N MET A 64 -3.72 -4.82 11.70
CA MET A 64 -2.71 -5.57 10.94
C MET A 64 -2.06 -6.65 11.80
N ASP A 65 -1.73 -6.35 13.06
CA ASP A 65 -1.18 -7.32 14.00
C ASP A 65 -2.16 -8.46 14.27
N SER A 66 -3.42 -8.14 14.57
CA SER A 66 -4.47 -9.14 14.76
C SER A 66 -4.69 -9.99 13.51
N THR A 67 -4.69 -9.36 12.33
CA THR A 67 -4.86 -10.07 11.06
C THR A 67 -3.67 -10.97 10.76
N ARG A 68 -2.46 -10.55 11.11
CA ARG A 68 -1.23 -11.33 10.91
C ARG A 68 -1.27 -12.64 11.69
N GLU A 69 -1.73 -12.59 12.94
CA GLU A 69 -1.89 -13.80 13.77
C GLU A 69 -2.94 -14.75 13.19
N GLN A 70 -4.09 -14.22 12.78
CA GLN A 70 -5.15 -15.02 12.15
C GLN A 70 -4.68 -15.67 10.85
N MET A 71 -3.96 -14.91 10.01
CA MET A 71 -3.40 -15.44 8.76
C MET A 71 -2.36 -16.52 9.01
N LYS A 72 -1.51 -16.36 10.03
CA LYS A 72 -0.56 -17.40 10.42
C LYS A 72 -1.27 -18.69 10.84
N ALA A 73 -2.33 -18.60 11.63
CA ALA A 73 -3.11 -19.77 12.05
C ALA A 73 -3.76 -20.48 10.84
N LEU A 74 -4.34 -19.72 9.91
CA LEU A 74 -4.92 -20.27 8.67
C LEU A 74 -3.86 -20.94 7.78
N ASP A 75 -2.65 -20.38 7.73
CA ASP A 75 -1.53 -20.96 6.99
C ASP A 75 -1.08 -22.28 7.59
N ASP A 76 -0.95 -22.34 8.92
CA ASP A 76 -0.54 -23.55 9.64
C ASP A 76 -1.59 -24.66 9.47
N GLU A 77 -2.89 -24.32 9.54
CA GLU A 77 -3.99 -25.24 9.26
C GLU A 77 -3.96 -25.75 7.81
N THR A 78 -3.77 -24.85 6.85
CA THR A 78 -3.67 -25.20 5.43
C THR A 78 -2.49 -26.13 5.19
N ARG A 79 -1.33 -25.84 5.78
CA ARG A 79 -0.14 -26.68 5.71
C ARG A 79 -0.41 -28.08 6.28
N ALA A 80 -1.06 -28.16 7.45
CA ALA A 80 -1.39 -29.43 8.08
C ALA A 80 -2.33 -30.29 7.18
N ARG A 81 -3.30 -29.65 6.53
CA ARG A 81 -4.20 -30.33 5.58
C ARG A 81 -3.48 -30.80 4.33
N LEU A 82 -2.60 -29.97 3.78
CA LEU A 82 -1.87 -30.29 2.54
C LEU A 82 -0.85 -31.42 2.72
N LYS A 83 -0.31 -31.65 3.93
CA LYS A 83 0.57 -32.81 4.21
C LYS A 83 -0.07 -34.17 3.90
N ASN A 84 -1.41 -34.24 3.86
CA ASN A 84 -2.13 -35.47 3.53
C ASN A 84 -2.26 -35.70 2.01
N VAL A 85 -1.94 -34.70 1.20
CA VAL A 85 -2.14 -34.73 -0.27
C VAL A 85 -0.82 -34.50 -1.01
N LEU A 86 0.09 -33.73 -0.43
CA LEU A 86 1.39 -33.39 -1.00
C LEU A 86 2.50 -34.15 -0.28
N THR A 87 3.53 -34.50 -1.04
CA THR A 87 4.82 -34.90 -0.46
C THR A 87 5.51 -33.71 0.21
N GLU A 88 6.42 -33.98 1.15
CA GLU A 88 7.20 -32.93 1.82
C GLU A 88 7.99 -32.06 0.83
N GLU A 89 8.48 -32.65 -0.27
CA GLU A 89 9.19 -31.91 -1.33
C GLU A 89 8.27 -30.93 -2.06
N GLN A 90 7.05 -31.35 -2.40
CA GLN A 90 6.04 -30.50 -3.05
C GLN A 90 5.58 -29.37 -2.13
N LEU A 91 5.41 -29.65 -0.84
CA LEU A 91 5.07 -28.66 0.18
C LEU A 91 6.18 -27.59 0.30
N ALA A 92 7.44 -28.03 0.39
CA ALA A 92 8.59 -27.13 0.46
C ALA A 92 8.72 -26.24 -0.79
N ARG A 93 8.44 -26.79 -1.99
CA ARG A 93 8.43 -26.02 -3.24
C ARG A 93 7.31 -24.96 -3.25
N MET A 94 6.12 -25.31 -2.76
CA MET A 94 5.02 -24.36 -2.62
C MET A 94 5.36 -23.22 -1.65
N GLU A 95 5.98 -23.52 -0.51
CA GLU A 95 6.39 -22.51 0.47
C GLU A 95 7.43 -21.52 -0.08
N ARG A 96 8.41 -22.01 -0.87
CA ARG A 96 9.40 -21.14 -1.54
C ARG A 96 8.74 -20.18 -2.52
N ARG A 97 7.84 -20.68 -3.35
CA ARG A 97 7.06 -19.84 -4.29
C ARG A 97 6.24 -18.78 -3.54
N ARG A 98 5.58 -19.17 -2.45
CA ARG A 98 4.76 -18.25 -1.64
C ARG A 98 5.58 -17.11 -1.04
N ARG A 99 6.82 -17.37 -0.64
CA ARG A 99 7.75 -16.36 -0.11
C ARG A 99 8.43 -15.52 -1.20
N GLY A 100 8.12 -15.75 -2.47
CA GLY A 100 8.80 -15.08 -3.58
C GLY A 100 10.27 -15.50 -3.71
N MET A 101 10.66 -16.65 -3.15
CA MET A 101 12.03 -17.17 -3.17
C MET A 101 12.27 -18.16 -4.32
N ASP A 102 11.41 -18.18 -5.33
CA ASP A 102 11.75 -18.86 -6.59
C ASP A 102 12.84 -17.99 -7.28
N GLU A 103 14.08 -18.47 -7.21
CA GLU A 103 15.26 -17.96 -7.92
C GLU A 103 14.90 -17.80 -9.41
N GLY A 104 14.72 -16.56 -9.88
CA GLY A 104 14.30 -16.31 -11.27
C GLY A 104 13.85 -14.89 -11.63
N CYS A 105 13.72 -13.97 -10.67
CA CYS A 105 13.45 -12.56 -10.94
C CYS A 105 14.56 -11.62 -10.46
N ASP A 106 15.82 -12.02 -10.61
CA ASP A 106 16.93 -11.07 -10.79
C ASP A 106 17.02 -10.72 -12.29
N GLY A 107 16.03 -9.96 -12.78
CA GLY A 107 16.16 -9.28 -14.07
C GLY A 107 16.96 -7.98 -13.89
N PRO A 108 17.87 -7.60 -14.81
CA PRO A 108 18.69 -6.40 -14.66
C PRO A 108 17.80 -5.16 -14.81
N ARG A 109 17.26 -4.67 -13.70
CA ARG A 109 16.44 -3.44 -13.66
C ARG A 109 17.09 -2.35 -12.82
N ARG A 110 18.40 -2.19 -12.96
CA ARG A 110 19.16 -1.09 -12.34
C ARG A 110 19.98 -0.22 -13.29
N GLU A 111 20.02 -0.49 -14.60
CA GLU A 111 20.87 0.30 -15.51
C GLU A 111 20.12 1.31 -16.40
N HIS A 112 18.78 1.27 -16.52
CA HIS A 112 18.06 2.15 -17.46
C HIS A 112 17.41 3.42 -16.86
N MET A 113 17.73 3.80 -15.61
CA MET A 113 17.27 5.07 -15.01
C MET A 113 18.37 6.15 -14.93
N GLY A 114 19.43 6.04 -15.73
CA GLY A 114 20.50 7.05 -15.83
C GLY A 114 20.45 7.95 -17.07
N GLU A 115 19.75 7.56 -18.14
CA GLU A 115 19.93 8.18 -19.47
C GLU A 115 18.68 8.87 -20.06
N ARG A 116 17.62 9.07 -19.27
CA ARG A 116 16.42 9.83 -19.73
C ARG A 116 16.28 11.23 -19.15
N MET A 117 17.27 11.71 -18.39
CA MET A 117 17.39 13.13 -18.04
C MET A 117 18.48 13.76 -18.91
N GLY A 118 18.18 13.93 -20.18
CA GLY A 118 19.01 14.61 -21.15
C GLY A 118 18.11 15.27 -22.19
N ASP A 119 17.80 16.54 -21.93
CA ASP A 119 17.55 17.56 -22.94
C ASP A 119 16.38 17.36 -23.92
N HIS A 120 15.15 17.71 -23.50
CA HIS A 120 14.12 18.21 -24.41
C HIS A 120 13.26 19.27 -23.71
N GLY A 121 13.82 20.47 -23.52
CA GLY A 121 13.01 21.68 -23.40
C GLY A 121 12.45 22.04 -24.78
N PRO A 122 11.19 22.51 -24.91
CA PRO A 122 10.69 23.00 -26.19
C PRO A 122 11.44 24.28 -26.57
N ARG A 123 12.25 24.17 -27.62
CA ARG A 123 12.97 25.25 -28.30
C ARG A 123 11.95 26.14 -29.03
N TRP A 124 11.86 27.40 -28.61
CA TRP A 124 11.16 28.45 -29.34
C TRP A 124 11.78 28.59 -30.75
N HIS A 125 10.93 28.57 -31.77
CA HIS A 125 11.26 29.04 -33.12
C HIS A 125 10.22 30.12 -33.49
N ASP A 126 10.74 31.16 -34.13
CA ASP A 126 10.16 32.49 -34.35
C ASP A 126 8.76 32.54 -34.97
#